data_AF-A0A7J2H661-F1
#
_entry.id   AF-A0A7J2H661-F1
#
_cell.length_a   1.000
_cell.length_b   1.000
_cell.length_c   1.000
_cell.angle_alpha   90.00
_cell.angle_beta   90.00
_cell.angle_gamma   90.00
#
_symmetry.space_group_name_H-M   'P 1'
#
loop_
_entity.id
_entity.type
_entity.pdbx_description
1 polymer ?
#
loop_
_entity_poly.entity_id
_entity_poly.type
_entity_poly.pdbx_seq_one_letter_code
_entity_poly.pdbx_strand_id
1 'polypeptide(L)' 'MLLNKLLNIDYAAVEERLKGFLTEYLEASGAKGYVIGLSGGVDSSTTAALAVRAVGSRRVVG' A
#
# COMPACT_ATOMS: atom_id res chain seq x y z
N MET A 1 -11.10 -3.26 20.81
CA MET A 1 -11.69 -2.20 21.66
C MET A 1 -10.69 -1.45 22.53
N LEU A 2 -9.72 -2.12 23.21
CA LEU A 2 -8.64 -1.43 23.94
C LEU A 2 -7.48 -0.96 23.03
N LEU A 3 -7.11 -1.79 22.05
CA LEU A 3 -6.01 -1.52 21.11
C LEU A 3 -6.23 -0.24 20.28
N ASN A 4 -7.43 -0.06 19.73
CA ASN A 4 -7.80 1.15 18.99
C ASN A 4 -7.80 2.41 19.87
N LYS A 5 -8.07 2.26 21.17
CA LYS A 5 -8.02 3.36 22.15
C LYS A 5 -6.60 3.77 22.52
N LEU A 6 -5.64 2.85 22.46
CA LEU A 6 -4.23 3.09 22.80
C LEU A 6 -3.43 3.63 21.61
N LEU A 7 -3.69 3.13 20.40
CA LEU A 7 -2.95 3.50 19.21
C LEU A 7 -3.49 4.77 18.54
N ASN A 8 -4.79 5.07 18.67
CA ASN A 8 -5.48 6.22 18.06
C ASN A 8 -4.97 6.53 16.64
N ILE A 9 -4.88 5.50 15.79
CA ILE A 9 -4.40 5.62 14.41
C ILE A 9 -5.60 5.93 13.53
N ASP A 10 -5.51 7.05 12.81
CA ASP A 10 -6.39 7.30 11.67
C ASP A 10 -5.91 6.48 10.48
N TYR A 11 -6.52 5.31 10.29
CA TYR A 11 -6.17 4.40 9.20
C TYR A 11 -6.42 5.00 7.81
N ALA A 12 -7.40 5.91 7.67
CA ALA A 12 -7.65 6.57 6.39
C ALA A 12 -6.51 7.54 6.05
N ALA A 13 -6.07 8.34 7.04
CA ALA A 13 -4.92 9.22 6.86
C ALA A 13 -3.62 8.44 6.57
N VAL A 14 -3.41 7.29 7.25
CA VAL A 14 -2.26 6.41 6.97
C VAL A 14 -2.33 5.83 5.57
N GLU A 15 -3.50 5.35 5.13
CA GLU A 15 -3.70 4.83 3.78
C GLU A 15 -3.39 5.91 2.72
N GLU A 16 -3.90 7.13 2.88
CA GLU A 16 -3.59 8.23 1.95
C GLU A 16 -2.09 8.53 1.89
N ARG A 17 -1.43 8.58 3.06
CA ARG A 17 0.02 8.80 3.13
C ARG A 17 0.80 7.69 2.41
N LEU A 18 0.42 6.43 2.60
CA LEU A 18 1.09 5.29 1.97
C LEU A 18 0.85 5.26 0.45
N LYS A 19 -0.36 5.59 -0.02
CA LYS A 19 -0.64 5.71 -1.45
C LYS A 19 0.17 6.84 -2.10
N GLY A 20 0.28 7.99 -1.44
CA GLY A 20 1.13 9.09 -1.89
C GLY A 20 2.59 8.65 -2.03
N PHE A 21 3.14 8.04 -0.98
CA PHE A 21 4.50 7.49 -1.01
C PHE A 21 4.73 6.50 -2.16
N LEU A 22 3.82 5.54 -2.37
CA LEU A 22 3.95 4.57 -3.45
C LEU A 22 3.84 5.24 -4.83
N THR A 23 3.01 6.28 -4.97
CA THR A 23 2.90 7.01 -6.25
C THR A 23 4.19 7.76 -6.55
N GLU A 24 4.66 8.57 -5.60
CA GLU A 24 5.89 9.37 -5.73
C GLU A 24 7.13 8.51 -5.92
N TYR A 25 7.23 7.41 -5.18
CA TYR A 25 8.36 6.49 -5.28
C TYR A 25 8.41 5.80 -6.65
N LEU A 26 7.25 5.37 -7.18
CA LEU A 26 7.20 4.77 -8.51
C LEU A 26 7.64 5.77 -9.58
N GLU A 27 7.16 7.01 -9.51
CA GLU A 27 7.54 8.09 -10.43
C GLU A 27 9.03 8.39 -10.36
N ALA A 28 9.57 8.58 -9.15
CA ALA A 28 10.99 8.85 -8.93
C ALA A 28 11.91 7.70 -9.38
N SER A 29 11.42 6.46 -9.31
CA SER A 29 12.21 5.28 -9.73
C SER A 29 12.34 5.13 -11.25
N GLY A 30 11.47 5.76 -12.04
CA GLY A 30 11.37 5.53 -13.49
C GLY A 30 10.87 4.12 -13.89
N ALA A 31 10.43 3.31 -12.92
CA ALA A 31 9.89 1.98 -13.16
C ALA A 31 8.45 2.04 -13.69
N LYS A 32 7.98 0.92 -14.28
CA LYS A 32 6.64 0.83 -14.88
C LYS A 32 5.55 0.41 -13.88
N GLY A 33 5.93 -0.21 -12.77
CA GLY A 33 5.01 -0.75 -11.77
C GLY A 33 5.71 -1.54 -10.67
N TYR A 34 4.91 -2.17 -9.81
CA TYR A 34 5.36 -2.98 -8.68
C TYR A 34 5.20 -4.48 -8.95
N VAL A 35 6.13 -5.29 -8.42
CA VAL A 35 6.00 -6.74 -8.32
C VAL A 35 5.99 -7.10 -6.84
N ILE A 36 4.97 -7.83 -6.40
CA ILE A 36 4.73 -8.13 -4.98
C ILE A 36 4.57 -9.63 -4.83
N GLY A 37 5.40 -10.29 -4.03
CA GLY A 37 5.23 -11.70 -3.73
C GLY A 37 4.06 -11.93 -2.78
N LEU A 38 3.04 -12.67 -3.22
CA LEU A 38 1.89 -13.03 -2.39
C LEU A 38 2.08 -14.37 -1.66
N SER A 39 2.09 -14.31 -0.33
CA SER A 39 2.14 -15.49 0.54
C SER A 39 0.76 -15.94 1.04
N GLY A 40 -0.28 -15.12 0.82
CA GLY A 40 -1.61 -15.27 1.45
C GLY A 40 -1.71 -14.67 2.86
N GLY A 41 -0.62 -14.12 3.39
CA GLY A 41 -0.62 -13.40 4.67
C GLY A 41 -1.24 -12.00 4.58
N VAL A 42 -1.63 -11.46 5.74
CA VAL A 42 -2.25 -10.11 5.81
C VAL A 42 -1.30 -9.02 5.34
N ASP A 43 0.01 -9.15 5.58
CA ASP A 43 0.99 -8.13 5.23
C ASP A 43 1.18 -8.00 3.71
N SER A 44 1.42 -9.14 3.02
CA SER A 44 1.59 -9.16 1.56
C SER A 44 0.29 -8.77 0.84
N SER A 45 -0.86 -9.22 1.36
CA SER A 45 -2.18 -8.85 0.82
C SER A 45 -2.49 -7.36 0.99
N THR A 46 -2.16 -6.78 2.15
CA THR A 46 -2.34 -5.34 2.41
C THR A 46 -1.42 -4.51 1.52
N THR A 47 -0.18 -4.95 1.35
CA THR A 47 0.79 -4.30 0.46
C THR A 47 0.30 -4.29 -0.99
N ALA A 48 -0.18 -5.43 -1.50
CA ALA A 48 -0.76 -5.53 -2.84
C ALA A 48 -1.98 -4.63 -3.01
N ALA A 49 -2.90 -4.62 -2.04
CA ALA A 49 -4.09 -3.78 -2.08
C ALA A 49 -3.72 -2.28 -2.11
N LEU A 50 -2.79 -1.84 -1.26
CA LEU A 50 -2.34 -0.45 -1.22
C LEU A 50 -1.63 -0.03 -2.51
N ALA A 51 -0.77 -0.89 -3.08
CA ALA A 51 -0.11 -0.62 -4.36
C ALA A 51 -1.13 -0.47 -5.50
N VAL A 52 -2.13 -1.35 -5.56
CA VAL A 52 -3.20 -1.25 -6.57
C VAL A 52 -4.01 0.03 -6.39
N ARG A 53 -4.32 0.44 -5.16
CA ARG A 53 -5.04 1.69 -4.87
C ARG A 53 -4.22 2.94 -5.19
N ALA A 54 -2.89 2.87 -5.05
CA ALA A 54 -1.98 3.98 -5.34
C ALA A 54 -1.81 4.18 -6.85
N VAL A 55 -1.46 3.12 -7.58
CA VAL A 55 -0.99 3.24 -8.98
C VAL A 55 -1.87 2.52 -10.00
N GLY A 56 -2.91 1.81 -9.57
CA GLY A 56 -3.82 1.06 -10.42
C GLY A 56 -3.33 -0.36 -10.74
N SER A 57 -4.26 -1.30 -10.89
CA SER A 57 -3.96 -2.74 -11.04
C SER A 57 -3.11 -3.08 -12.27
N ARG A 58 -3.21 -2.31 -13.35
CA ARG A 58 -2.38 -2.50 -14.55
C ARG A 58 -0.87 -2.30 -14.30
N ARG A 59 -0.50 -1.65 -13.19
CA ARG A 59 0.89 -1.38 -12.79
C ARG A 59 1.33 -2.23 -11.60
N VAL A 60 0.59 -3.29 -11.25
CA VAL A 60 0.94 -4.18 -10.13
C VAL A 60 0.82 -5.64 -10.57
N VAL A 61 1.86 -6.42 -10.31
CA VAL A 61 1.89 -7.88 -10.48
C VAL A 61 2.03 -8.52 -9.09
N GLY A 62 1.17 -9.48 -8.78
CA GLY A 62 1.10 -10.20 -7.50
C GLY A 62 1.44 -11.67 -7.63
#